data_AF-A0A482CI66-F1
#
_entry.id   AF-A0A482CI66-F1
#
_cell.length_a   1.000
_cell.length_b   1.000
_cell.length_c   1.000
_cell.angle_alpha   90.00
_cell.angle_beta   90.00
_cell.angle_gamma   90.00
#
_symmetry.space_group_name_H-M   'P 1'
#
loop_
_entity.id
_entity.type
_entity.pdbx_description
1 polymer ?
#
loop_
_entity_poly.entity_id
_entity_poly.type
_entity_poly.pdbx_seq_one_letter_code
_entity_poly.pdbx_strand_id
1 'polypeptide(L)'
;MVVRKGVTQQMEKGKQGLGSRYHSIRRSLKARIDKASSLDGGWVFIKNHNLYIYRARSSASTRLHCRCFLTGRLGANYRYFGPSRHVPREMDHACCPD
;
A
#
# COMPACT_ATOMS: atom_id res chain seq x y z
N MET A 1 1.38 -21.45 6.13
CA MET A 1 0.81 -20.84 4.90
C MET A 1 1.91 -20.64 3.89
N VAL A 2 1.90 -21.40 2.79
CA VAL A 2 2.84 -21.21 1.68
C VAL A 2 2.37 -20.01 0.86
N VAL A 3 3.19 -18.96 0.79
CA VAL A 3 2.88 -17.75 0.01
C VAL A 3 3.55 -17.88 -1.35
N ARG A 4 2.79 -17.77 -2.44
CA ARG A 4 3.34 -17.65 -3.79
C ARG A 4 3.95 -16.24 -3.97
N LYS A 5 5.23 -16.12 -3.60
CA LYS A 5 5.99 -14.86 -3.56
C LYS A 5 5.86 -14.05 -4.85
N GLY A 6 6.09 -14.66 -6.02
CA GLY A 6 6.10 -13.98 -7.32
C GLY A 6 4.77 -13.30 -7.65
N VAL A 7 3.67 -14.04 -7.61
CA VAL A 7 2.31 -13.52 -7.91
C VAL A 7 1.94 -12.38 -6.97
N THR A 8 2.29 -12.54 -5.69
CA THR A 8 1.90 -11.60 -4.65
C THR A 8 2.70 -10.30 -4.73
N GLN A 9 4.01 -10.39 -5.00
CA GLN A 9 4.86 -9.21 -5.19
C GLN A 9 4.47 -8.46 -6.46
N GLN A 10 4.14 -9.16 -7.55
CA GLN A 10 3.69 -8.54 -8.78
C GLN A 10 2.40 -7.74 -8.57
N MET A 11 1.44 -8.30 -7.80
CA MET A 11 0.22 -7.60 -7.44
C MET A 11 0.47 -6.34 -6.60
N GLU A 12 1.32 -6.40 -5.57
CA GLU A 12 1.64 -5.22 -4.76
C GLU A 12 2.38 -4.15 -5.57
N LYS A 13 3.29 -4.53 -6.47
CA LYS A 13 3.94 -3.59 -7.41
C LYS A 13 2.93 -2.90 -8.32
N GLY A 14 1.97 -3.65 -8.87
CA GLY A 14 0.88 -3.09 -9.69
C GLY A 14 0.03 -2.06 -8.92
N LYS A 15 -0.30 -2.36 -7.65
CA LYS A 15 -1.01 -1.40 -6.78
C LYS A 15 -0.17 -0.15 -6.49
N GLN A 16 1.13 -0.30 -6.24
CA GLN A 16 2.04 0.83 -6.02
C GLN A 16 2.12 1.74 -7.25
N GLY A 17 2.22 1.16 -8.45
CA GLY A 17 2.24 1.92 -9.71
C GLY A 17 0.93 2.68 -9.97
N LEU A 18 -0.22 2.08 -9.67
CA LEU A 18 -1.51 2.77 -9.74
C LEU A 18 -1.63 3.86 -8.67
N GLY A 19 -1.11 3.60 -7.46
CA GLY A 19 -1.04 4.56 -6.38
C GLY A 19 -0.24 5.81 -6.75
N SER A 20 0.97 5.63 -7.30
CA SER A 20 1.82 6.74 -7.72
C SER A 20 1.20 7.55 -8.86
N ARG A 21 0.64 6.88 -9.88
CA ARG A 21 -0.02 7.53 -11.03
C ARG A 21 -1.14 8.49 -10.63
N TYR A 22 -1.94 8.10 -9.64
CA TYR A 22 -3.13 8.86 -9.23
C TYR A 22 -2.92 9.70 -7.96
N HIS A 23 -1.72 9.68 -7.39
CA HIS A 23 -1.40 10.35 -6.13
C HIS A 23 -1.67 11.85 -6.17
N SER A 24 -1.16 12.54 -7.19
CA SER A 24 -1.27 13.99 -7.34
C SER A 24 -2.73 14.46 -7.48
N ILE A 25 -3.54 13.72 -8.25
CA ILE A 25 -4.95 14.03 -8.49
C ILE A 25 -5.77 13.85 -7.21
N ARG A 26 -5.49 12.79 -6.43
CA ARG A 26 -6.16 12.58 -5.15
C ARG A 26 -5.80 13.65 -4.13
N ARG A 27 -4.53 14.06 -4.09
CA ARG A 27 -4.06 15.13 -3.21
C ARG A 27 -4.72 16.47 -3.55
N SER A 28 -4.80 16.82 -4.83
CA SER A 28 -5.44 18.08 -5.26
C SER A 28 -6.94 18.08 -4.98
N LEU A 29 -7.64 16.98 -5.25
CA LEU A 29 -9.07 16.83 -4.91
C LEU A 29 -9.29 16.94 -3.40
N LYS A 30 -8.46 16.27 -2.59
CA LYS A 30 -8.55 16.37 -1.13
C LYS A 30 -8.37 17.80 -0.64
N ALA A 31 -7.36 18.50 -1.14
CA ALA A 31 -7.14 19.91 -0.80
C ALA A 31 -8.30 20.83 -1.22
N ARG A 32 -9.00 20.52 -2.32
CA ARG A 32 -10.20 21.26 -2.76
C ARG A 32 -11.41 20.97 -1.86
N ILE A 33 -11.56 19.72 -1.39
CA ILE A 33 -12.58 19.35 -0.41
C ILE A 33 -12.33 20.11 0.89
N ASP A 34 -11.10 20.12 1.38
CA ASP A 34 -10.74 20.78 2.65
C ASP A 34 -10.92 22.32 2.59
N LYS A 35 -10.77 22.92 1.40
CA LYS A 35 -10.95 24.37 1.17
C LYS A 35 -12.38 24.79 0.83
N ALA A 36 -13.28 23.83 0.55
CA ALA A 36 -14.64 24.16 0.15
C ALA A 36 -15.41 24.72 1.35
N SER A 37 -15.83 25.98 1.25
CA SER A 37 -16.64 26.66 2.27
C SER A 37 -18.13 26.37 2.14
N SER A 38 -18.60 25.98 0.96
CA SER A 38 -20.00 25.65 0.69
C SER A 38 -20.21 24.14 0.66
N LEU A 39 -21.34 23.70 1.23
CA LEU A 39 -21.74 22.29 1.23
C LEU A 39 -21.84 21.75 -0.20
N ASP A 40 -22.53 22.47 -1.11
CA ASP A 40 -22.79 22.02 -2.47
C ASP A 40 -21.51 21.91 -3.33
N GLY A 41 -20.60 22.88 -3.21
CA GLY A 41 -19.29 22.82 -3.88
C GLY A 41 -18.43 21.67 -3.37
N GLY A 42 -18.46 21.41 -2.06
CA GLY A 42 -17.79 20.26 -1.44
C GLY A 42 -18.31 18.91 -1.95
N TRP A 43 -19.63 18.76 -2.09
CA TRP A 43 -20.26 17.52 -2.56
C TRP A 43 -19.81 17.11 -3.96
N VAL A 44 -19.62 18.07 -4.87
CA VAL A 44 -19.12 17.80 -6.23
C VAL A 44 -17.69 17.25 -6.18
N PHE A 45 -16.81 17.78 -5.33
CA PHE A 45 -15.44 17.27 -5.19
C PHE A 45 -15.40 15.88 -4.55
N ILE A 46 -16.28 15.62 -3.58
CA ILE A 46 -16.41 14.31 -2.95
C ILE A 46 -16.89 13.26 -3.97
N LYS A 47 -17.90 13.59 -4.80
CA LYS A 47 -18.36 12.69 -5.88
C LYS A 47 -17.23 12.37 -6.87
N ASN A 48 -16.50 13.39 -7.32
CA ASN A 48 -15.38 13.21 -8.24
C ASN A 48 -14.26 12.36 -7.62
N HIS A 49 -13.90 12.62 -6.36
CA HIS A 49 -12.92 11.82 -5.64
C HIS A 49 -13.36 10.36 -5.49
N ASN A 50 -14.64 10.11 -5.18
CA ASN A 50 -15.20 8.77 -5.06
C ASN A 50 -15.28 8.02 -6.40
N LEU A 51 -15.64 8.71 -7.49
CA LEU A 51 -15.60 8.14 -8.84
C LEU A 51 -14.18 7.69 -9.23
N TYR A 52 -13.19 8.52 -8.89
CA TYR A 52 -11.79 8.23 -9.13
C TYR A 52 -11.31 7.02 -8.31
N ILE A 53 -11.70 6.94 -7.03
CA ILE A 53 -11.44 5.78 -6.17
C ILE A 53 -12.14 4.53 -6.70
N TYR A 54 -13.39 4.64 -7.13
CA TYR A 54 -14.15 3.52 -7.66
C TYR A 54 -13.47 2.90 -8.87
N ARG A 55 -13.04 3.75 -9.82
CA ARG A 55 -12.35 3.32 -11.04
C ARG A 55 -10.95 2.73 -10.78
N ALA A 56 -10.29 3.14 -9.70
CA ALA A 56 -8.97 2.67 -9.34
C ALA A 56 -8.92 2.20 -7.88
N ARG A 57 -9.78 1.24 -7.50
CA ARG A 57 -9.92 0.80 -6.11
C ARG A 57 -8.60 0.29 -5.51
N SER A 58 -7.75 -0.32 -6.34
CA SER A 58 -6.40 -0.81 -6.02
C SER A 58 -5.34 0.29 -5.83
N SER A 59 -5.60 1.53 -6.26
CA SER A 59 -4.69 2.67 -6.08
C SER A 59 -4.68 3.23 -4.65
N ALA A 60 -5.66 2.88 -3.82
CA ALA A 60 -5.75 3.39 -2.46
C ALA A 60 -4.55 2.92 -1.64
N SER A 61 -3.84 3.86 -1.00
CA SER A 61 -2.68 3.57 -0.16
C SER A 61 -3.00 2.59 0.98
N THR A 62 -4.24 2.60 1.47
CA THR A 62 -4.74 1.68 2.50
C THR A 62 -4.77 0.21 2.06
N ARG A 63 -4.72 -0.08 0.75
CA ARG A 63 -4.70 -1.46 0.21
C ARG A 63 -3.30 -1.98 -0.09
N LEU A 64 -2.27 -1.16 0.12
CA LEU A 64 -0.89 -1.57 0.04
C LEU A 64 -0.52 -2.29 1.33
N HIS A 65 -0.07 -3.53 1.22
CA HIS A 65 0.38 -4.30 2.37
C HIS A 65 1.91 -4.35 2.39
N CYS A 66 2.50 -4.07 3.55
CA CYS A 66 3.93 -4.31 3.77
C CYS A 66 4.19 -5.82 3.83
N ARG A 67 4.98 -6.33 2.89
CA ARG A 67 5.33 -7.75 2.76
C ARG A 67 6.84 -7.95 2.88
N CYS A 68 7.24 -9.12 3.36
CA CYS A 68 8.63 -9.51 3.42
C CYS A 68 9.23 -9.56 2.01
N PHE A 69 10.37 -8.91 1.78
CA PHE A 69 11.06 -8.96 0.49
C PHE A 69 11.53 -10.37 0.11
N LEU A 70 11.95 -11.15 1.11
CA LEU A 70 12.50 -12.48 0.91
C LEU A 70 11.41 -13.56 0.80
N THR A 71 10.36 -13.49 1.62
CA THR A 71 9.34 -14.56 1.69
C THR A 71 7.96 -14.16 1.18
N GLY A 72 7.69 -12.87 0.95
CA GLY A 72 6.34 -12.38 0.59
C GLY A 72 5.31 -12.45 1.72
N ARG A 73 5.71 -12.90 2.91
CA ARG A 73 4.85 -13.05 4.09
C ARG A 73 4.30 -11.69 4.53
N LEU A 74 3.00 -11.69 4.83
CA LEU A 74 2.31 -10.55 5.45
C LEU A 74 2.66 -10.49 6.94
N GLY A 75 2.83 -9.27 7.44
CA GLY A 75 2.99 -9.01 8.87
C GLY A 75 4.41 -9.25 9.40
N ALA A 76 4.66 -8.65 10.57
CA ALA A 76 5.94 -8.71 11.29
C ALA A 76 7.17 -8.30 10.44
N ASN A 77 6.97 -7.45 9.43
CA ASN A 77 8.05 -6.88 8.63
C ASN A 77 8.61 -5.65 9.33
N TYR A 78 9.92 -5.59 9.47
CA TYR A 78 10.58 -4.38 9.95
C TYR A 78 10.45 -3.29 8.88
N ARG A 79 9.95 -2.10 9.24
CA ARG A 79 9.81 -1.00 8.28
C ARG A 79 11.14 -0.54 7.70
N TYR A 80 12.20 -0.58 8.49
CA TYR A 80 13.53 -0.14 8.08
C TYR A 80 14.23 -1.19 7.21
N PHE A 81 14.27 -2.45 7.67
CA PHE A 81 15.00 -3.50 6.97
C PHE A 81 14.18 -4.17 5.84
N GLY A 82 12.87 -4.36 6.05
CA GLY A 82 11.98 -5.03 5.11
C GLY A 82 11.74 -6.54 5.28
N PRO A 83 12.68 -7.40 5.76
CA PRO A 83 12.36 -8.78 6.03
C PRO A 83 11.45 -8.91 7.25
N SER A 84 10.75 -10.05 7.30
CA SER A 84 9.90 -10.40 8.43
C SER A 84 10.77 -10.89 9.57
N ARG A 85 10.32 -10.74 10.82
CA ARG A 85 11.02 -11.17 12.05
C ARG A 85 11.54 -12.60 12.07
N HIS A 86 10.96 -13.49 11.26
CA HIS A 86 11.35 -14.89 11.21
C HIS A 86 12.67 -15.08 10.45
N VAL A 87 12.95 -14.23 9.44
CA VAL A 87 14.17 -14.36 8.63
C VAL A 87 15.43 -14.14 9.46
N PRO A 88 15.59 -13.03 10.20
CA PRO A 88 16.79 -12.86 11.02
C PRO A 88 16.89 -13.92 12.12
N ARG A 89 15.78 -14.52 12.58
CA ARG A 89 15.82 -15.64 13.54
C ARG A 89 16.37 -16.90 12.91
N GLU A 90 15.91 -17.25 11.72
CA GLU A 90 16.42 -18.40 10.96
C GLU A 90 17.91 -18.19 10.61
N MET A 91 18.31 -16.97 10.26
CA MET A 91 19.71 -16.63 9.98
C MET A 91 20.60 -16.73 11.22
N ASP A 92 20.12 -16.28 12.37
CA ASP A 92 20.84 -16.34 13.64
C ASP A 92 21.09 -17.80 14.07
N HIS A 93 20.05 -18.63 14.05
CA HIS A 93 20.15 -20.06 14.34
C HIS A 93 21.08 -20.81 13.36
N ALA A 94 21.15 -20.38 12.10
CA ALA A 94 22.05 -20.97 11.11
C ALA A 94 23.51 -20.54 11.30
N CYS A 95 23.75 -19.36 11.90
CA CYS A 95 25.09 -18.81 12.09
C CYS A 95 25.73 -19.26 13.40
N CYS A 96 24.93 -19.41 14.46
CA CYS A 96 25.37 -19.85 15.79
C CYS A 96 24.52 -21.05 16.21
N PRO A 97 24.80 -22.25 15.68
CA PRO A 97 24.20 -23.47 16.20
C PRO A 97 24.66 -23.67 17.65
N ASP A 98 23.71 -23.89 18.56
CA ASP A 98 23.95 -24.23 19.96
C ASP A 98 24.93 -25.40 20.13
#